data_AF-A0A535E1E6-F1
#
_entry.id   AF-A0A535E1E6-F1
#
_cell.length_a   1.000
_cell.length_b   1.000
_cell.length_c   1.000
_cell.angle_alpha   90.00
_cell.angle_beta   90.00
_cell.angle_gamma   90.00
#
_symmetry.space_group_name_H-M   'P 1'
#
loop_
_entity.id
_entity.type
_entity.pdbx_description
1 polymer ?
#
loop_
_entity_poly.entity_id
_entity_poly.type
_entity_poly.pdbx_seq_one_letter_code
_entity_poly.pdbx_strand_id
1 'polypeptide(L)'
;MAASAVCTSSVKVATGELPPHAVAYPLRVPLAKAGFRFLRTEALAIDVEKRTVRTEDGEIAYDHIVIAPGSVTNDFGIPGVKEHALVVKWLEDGRAVRHRILSTFEDAALIPDAARRRELLSFAIVGAGPVGVELSASMRDLMDHTLRGIYPSIDVRREPSITLVDGADRVVPAMDERLSAIAQRRLQQLGVRIMLRTLVSEVGDRSLRTKDGTMLSANTVIWAGGVKTNPVVAAVDLPHAKDGRLIVDTSFRVGGRDDVLALGDAALFEQDGKALPMLAQVAVLEAPAAAANVVRLVRGEPTQPYVYKRKGDLVALGRTSAAAEFARPIHFVLSGLPAWTVWRTNYLMQLVGGRNRGTLLVEWLLSYFSRRIVADIT
;
A
#
# COMPACT_ATOMS: atom_id res chain seq x y z
N MET A 1 8.38 12.71 3.08
CA MET A 1 8.47 12.03 1.77
C MET A 1 8.90 10.56 1.86
N ALA A 2 9.85 10.16 2.72
CA ALA A 2 10.40 8.79 2.71
C ALA A 2 9.41 7.64 3.05
N ALA A 3 8.38 7.86 3.89
CA ALA A 3 7.46 6.80 4.32
C ALA A 3 6.25 6.56 3.39
N SER A 4 5.95 7.53 2.51
CA SER A 4 4.72 7.55 1.69
C SER A 4 4.68 6.45 0.62
N ALA A 5 5.83 5.98 0.15
CA ALA A 5 5.91 5.05 -0.97
C ALA A 5 5.83 3.56 -0.57
N VAL A 6 5.82 3.20 0.72
CA VAL A 6 6.09 1.81 1.15
C VAL A 6 5.03 0.82 0.66
N CYS A 7 3.73 1.12 0.72
CA CYS A 7 2.68 0.19 0.26
C CYS A 7 2.62 0.02 -1.26
N THR A 8 2.79 1.07 -2.04
CA THR A 8 2.86 0.94 -3.51
C THR A 8 4.15 0.22 -3.92
N SER A 9 5.22 0.40 -3.15
CA SER A 9 6.51 -0.23 -3.39
C SER A 9 6.54 -1.70 -2.96
N SER A 10 5.81 -2.09 -1.92
CA SER A 10 5.75 -3.49 -1.45
C SER A 10 5.18 -4.41 -2.52
N VAL A 11 4.20 -3.95 -3.30
CA VAL A 11 3.68 -4.66 -4.48
C VAL A 11 4.79 -4.91 -5.50
N LYS A 12 5.65 -3.93 -5.73
CA LYS A 12 6.77 -4.03 -6.69
C LYS A 12 7.90 -4.93 -6.18
N VAL A 13 8.11 -4.96 -4.87
CA VAL A 13 9.00 -5.94 -4.23
C VAL A 13 8.41 -7.34 -4.34
N ALA A 14 7.11 -7.50 -4.15
CA ALA A 14 6.40 -8.77 -4.22
C ALA A 14 6.52 -9.46 -5.58
N THR A 15 6.63 -8.69 -6.66
CA THR A 15 6.72 -9.23 -8.02
C THR A 15 8.13 -9.15 -8.61
N GLY A 16 9.12 -8.76 -7.80
CA GLY A 16 10.52 -8.62 -8.24
C GLY A 16 10.73 -7.52 -9.28
N GLU A 17 9.81 -6.54 -9.35
CA GLU A 17 9.98 -5.34 -10.18
C GLU A 17 11.05 -4.42 -9.64
N LEU A 18 11.15 -4.31 -8.31
CA LEU A 18 12.12 -3.48 -7.62
C LEU A 18 12.77 -4.28 -6.48
N PRO A 19 14.08 -4.13 -6.24
CA PRO A 19 14.70 -4.68 -5.06
C PRO A 19 14.32 -3.85 -3.81
N PRO A 20 14.26 -4.46 -2.61
CA PRO A 20 13.87 -3.75 -1.38
C PRO A 20 14.69 -2.49 -1.09
N HIS A 21 15.99 -2.52 -1.40
CA HIS A 21 16.89 -1.38 -1.14
C HIS A 21 16.65 -0.18 -2.08
N ALA A 22 15.98 -0.38 -3.22
CA ALA A 22 15.64 0.73 -4.12
C ALA A 22 14.46 1.57 -3.60
N VAL A 23 13.64 0.98 -2.72
CA VAL A 23 12.41 1.59 -2.19
C VAL A 23 12.52 1.98 -0.71
N ALA A 24 13.51 1.44 0.00
CA ALA A 24 13.87 1.86 1.35
C ALA A 24 14.91 2.99 1.32
N TYR A 25 14.77 3.95 2.24
CA TYR A 25 15.77 5.01 2.42
C TYR A 25 16.11 5.19 3.90
N PRO A 26 17.40 5.16 4.28
CA PRO A 26 17.80 5.27 5.68
C PRO A 26 17.54 6.69 6.20
N LEU A 27 16.51 6.84 7.04
CA LEU A 27 16.11 8.13 7.62
C LEU A 27 17.25 8.85 8.35
N ARG A 28 18.19 8.11 8.95
CA ARG A 28 19.33 8.66 9.69
C ARG A 28 20.20 9.59 8.83
N VAL A 29 20.34 9.32 7.52
CA VAL A 29 21.23 10.08 6.63
C VAL A 29 20.80 11.55 6.47
N PRO A 30 19.57 11.88 6.04
CA PRO A 30 19.13 13.28 5.94
C PRO A 30 18.90 13.92 7.32
N LEU A 31 18.43 13.14 8.30
CA LEU A 31 18.12 13.66 9.63
C LEU A 31 19.37 14.11 10.38
N ALA A 32 20.45 13.32 10.32
CA ALA A 32 21.73 13.69 10.95
C ALA A 32 22.31 14.98 10.34
N LYS A 33 22.24 15.15 9.00
CA LYS A 33 22.70 16.37 8.33
C LYS A 33 21.91 17.62 8.73
N ALA A 34 20.64 17.45 9.07
CA ALA A 34 19.76 18.52 9.53
C ALA A 34 19.78 18.70 11.06
N GLY A 35 20.65 17.99 11.79
CA GLY A 35 20.79 18.13 13.24
C GLY A 35 19.70 17.43 14.07
N PHE A 36 18.89 16.55 13.46
CA PHE A 36 17.84 15.82 14.17
C PHE A 36 18.38 14.56 14.84
N ARG A 37 17.89 14.29 16.06
CA ARG A 37 18.07 12.99 16.74
C ARG A 37 17.05 11.99 16.21
N PHE A 38 17.53 10.84 15.72
CA PHE A 38 16.67 9.74 15.28
C PHE A 38 16.81 8.54 16.24
N LEU A 39 15.67 8.10 16.76
CA LEU A 39 15.51 6.95 17.64
C LEU A 39 14.81 5.82 16.88
N ARG A 40 15.37 4.62 16.92
CA ARG A 40 14.75 3.42 16.31
C ARG A 40 14.10 2.61 17.43
N THR A 41 12.89 2.99 17.80
CA THR A 41 12.08 2.32 18.82
C THR A 41 10.60 2.35 18.42
N GLU A 42 9.81 1.43 18.98
CA GLU A 42 8.35 1.46 18.88
C GLU A 42 7.74 2.36 19.97
N ALA A 43 6.75 3.16 19.59
CA ALA A 43 5.94 3.91 20.54
C ALA A 43 4.78 3.03 21.02
N LEU A 44 4.75 2.73 22.32
CA LEU A 44 3.78 1.82 22.93
C LEU A 44 2.57 2.56 23.49
N ALA A 45 2.75 3.80 23.96
CA ALA A 45 1.68 4.66 24.43
C ALA A 45 2.11 6.13 24.37
N ILE A 46 1.13 7.03 24.28
CA ILE A 46 1.32 8.49 24.33
C ILE A 46 0.48 8.99 25.50
N ASP A 47 1.15 9.52 26.53
CA ASP A 47 0.52 10.18 27.66
C ASP A 47 0.55 11.69 27.41
N VAL A 48 -0.60 12.22 27.01
CA VAL A 48 -0.75 13.63 26.61
C VAL A 48 -0.64 14.57 27.80
N GLU A 49 -1.09 14.14 28.97
CA GLU A 49 -1.09 14.96 30.18
C GLU A 49 0.30 15.05 30.80
N LYS A 50 1.06 13.95 30.81
CA LYS A 50 2.47 13.96 31.23
C LYS A 50 3.44 14.43 30.14
N ARG A 51 2.95 14.57 28.91
CA ARG A 51 3.75 14.88 27.70
C ARG A 51 4.90 13.91 27.49
N THR A 52 4.58 12.63 27.54
CA THR A 52 5.57 11.55 27.37
C THR A 52 5.12 10.51 26.35
N VAL A 53 6.06 10.02 25.55
CA VAL A 53 5.89 8.82 24.73
C VAL A 53 6.59 7.66 25.42
N ARG A 54 5.85 6.61 25.76
CA ARG A 54 6.40 5.39 26.32
C ARG A 54 6.88 4.48 25.20
N THR A 55 8.09 3.98 25.34
CA THR A 55 8.75 3.08 24.38
C THR A 55 9.32 1.85 25.10
N GLU A 56 9.83 0.88 24.36
CA GLU A 56 10.55 -0.26 24.95
C GLU A 56 11.84 0.18 25.67
N ASP A 57 12.47 1.26 25.21
CA ASP A 57 13.72 1.79 25.74
C ASP A 57 13.52 2.84 26.86
N GLY A 58 12.28 3.05 27.30
CA GLY A 58 11.91 4.03 28.34
C GLY A 58 10.98 5.14 27.85
N GLU A 59 10.83 6.19 28.67
CA GLU A 59 9.96 7.32 28.38
C GLU A 59 10.71 8.48 27.70
N ILE A 60 10.05 9.11 26.72
CA ILE A 60 10.56 10.25 25.98
C ILE A 60 9.63 11.43 26.25
N ALA A 61 10.10 12.44 26.96
CA ALA A 61 9.37 13.70 27.17
C ALA A 61 9.34 14.54 25.88
N TYR A 62 8.28 15.32 25.70
CA TYR A 62 8.14 16.26 24.59
C TYR A 62 7.47 17.58 25.02
N ASP A 63 7.73 18.65 24.27
CA ASP A 63 6.98 19.92 24.38
C ASP A 63 5.83 19.97 23.37
N HIS A 64 6.09 19.51 22.14
CA HIS A 64 5.10 19.32 21.09
C HIS A 64 5.26 17.95 20.46
N ILE A 65 4.16 17.28 20.10
CA ILE A 65 4.16 15.99 19.43
C ILE A 65 3.38 16.04 18.10
N VAL A 66 3.95 15.37 17.10
CA VAL A 66 3.30 15.12 15.81
C VAL A 66 3.04 13.63 15.67
N ILE A 67 1.78 13.22 15.74
CA ILE A 67 1.33 11.82 15.70
C ILE A 67 1.08 11.43 14.23
N ALA A 68 1.98 10.62 13.67
CA ALA A 68 1.87 10.11 12.30
C ALA A 68 2.38 8.66 12.13
N PRO A 69 1.97 7.68 12.98
CA PRO A 69 2.40 6.28 12.84
C PRO A 69 1.74 5.55 11.65
N GLY A 70 0.85 6.22 10.91
CA GLY A 70 0.13 5.66 9.77
C GLY A 70 -0.98 4.71 10.20
N SER A 71 -1.26 3.73 9.34
CA SER A 71 -2.28 2.69 9.53
C SER A 71 -1.70 1.28 9.52
N VAL A 72 -2.51 0.32 9.98
CA VAL A 72 -2.22 -1.11 9.94
C VAL A 72 -3.25 -1.84 9.08
N THR A 73 -2.95 -3.07 8.65
CA THR A 73 -3.89 -3.90 7.91
C THR A 73 -5.16 -4.13 8.72
N ASN A 74 -6.32 -4.04 8.06
CA ASN A 74 -7.60 -4.37 8.67
C ASN A 74 -8.04 -5.78 8.28
N ASP A 75 -8.10 -6.68 9.24
CA ASP A 75 -8.64 -8.04 9.10
C ASP A 75 -10.17 -8.09 9.25
N PHE A 76 -10.80 -7.00 9.68
CA PHE A 76 -12.23 -6.89 10.00
C PHE A 76 -12.73 -7.94 11.00
N GLY A 77 -11.83 -8.55 11.79
CA GLY A 77 -12.15 -9.67 12.66
C GLY A 77 -12.58 -10.94 11.93
N ILE A 78 -12.27 -11.06 10.63
CA ILE A 78 -12.58 -12.25 9.83
C ILE A 78 -11.68 -13.41 10.29
N PRO A 79 -12.24 -14.54 10.73
CA PRO A 79 -11.45 -15.68 11.19
C PRO A 79 -10.49 -16.20 10.11
N GLY A 80 -9.27 -16.56 10.53
CA GLY A 80 -8.28 -17.19 9.68
C GLY A 80 -7.45 -16.24 8.82
N VAL A 81 -7.77 -14.93 8.76
CA VAL A 81 -6.97 -13.96 7.99
C VAL A 81 -5.53 -13.90 8.51
N LYS A 82 -5.33 -13.87 9.84
CA LYS A 82 -3.98 -13.77 10.42
C LYS A 82 -3.19 -15.06 10.29
N GLU A 83 -3.90 -16.19 10.28
CA GLU A 83 -3.34 -17.53 10.32
C GLU A 83 -2.99 -18.04 8.92
N HIS A 84 -3.79 -17.70 7.91
CA HIS A 84 -3.73 -18.34 6.59
C HIS A 84 -3.52 -17.36 5.42
N ALA A 85 -3.64 -16.04 5.62
CA ALA A 85 -3.41 -15.07 4.54
C ALA A 85 -2.05 -14.37 4.67
N LEU A 86 -1.43 -14.11 3.52
CA LEU A 86 -0.33 -13.15 3.43
C LEU A 86 -0.89 -11.73 3.36
N VAL A 87 -0.21 -10.76 3.96
CA VAL A 87 -0.54 -9.33 3.82
C VAL A 87 0.47 -8.65 2.88
N VAL A 88 0.24 -7.39 2.51
CA VAL A 88 1.12 -6.61 1.62
C VAL A 88 1.27 -5.15 2.07
N LYS A 89 1.51 -4.92 3.36
CA LYS A 89 1.61 -3.58 3.96
C LYS A 89 3.05 -3.06 3.99
N TRP A 90 3.99 -3.92 4.37
CA TRP A 90 5.40 -3.61 4.60
C TRP A 90 6.31 -4.20 3.51
N LEU A 91 7.60 -3.88 3.54
CA LEU A 91 8.55 -4.40 2.55
C LEU A 91 8.79 -5.91 2.74
N GLU A 92 8.81 -6.34 4.00
CA GLU A 92 8.91 -7.72 4.45
C GLU A 92 7.73 -8.55 3.94
N ASP A 93 6.52 -7.99 4.00
CA ASP A 93 5.32 -8.59 3.43
C ASP A 93 5.48 -8.82 1.92
N GLY A 94 6.02 -7.83 1.20
CA GLY A 94 6.34 -7.97 -0.22
C GLY A 94 7.32 -9.12 -0.46
N ARG A 95 8.38 -9.25 0.35
CA ARG A 95 9.31 -10.39 0.26
C ARG A 95 8.62 -11.73 0.51
N ALA A 96 7.75 -11.81 1.52
CA ALA A 96 7.01 -13.02 1.86
C ALA A 96 6.08 -13.45 0.71
N VAL A 97 5.36 -12.51 0.10
CA VAL A 97 4.54 -12.78 -1.10
C VAL A 97 5.40 -13.28 -2.25
N ARG A 98 6.55 -12.63 -2.51
CA ARG A 98 7.47 -13.07 -3.57
C ARG A 98 7.95 -14.50 -3.34
N HIS A 99 8.42 -14.80 -2.12
CA HIS A 99 8.87 -16.13 -1.73
C HIS A 99 7.77 -17.17 -1.93
N ARG A 100 6.54 -16.88 -1.49
CA ARG A 100 5.39 -17.77 -1.68
C ARG A 100 5.10 -18.03 -3.15
N ILE A 101 5.13 -16.99 -4.00
CA ILE A 101 4.89 -17.17 -5.45
C ILE A 101 5.97 -18.08 -6.04
N LEU A 102 7.24 -17.83 -5.78
CA LEU A 102 8.34 -18.60 -6.37
C LEU A 102 8.37 -20.05 -5.87
N SER A 103 8.29 -20.26 -4.55
CA SER A 103 8.21 -21.60 -3.96
C SER A 103 7.04 -22.42 -4.50
N THR A 104 5.87 -21.81 -4.66
CA THR A 104 4.71 -22.49 -5.26
C THR A 104 4.98 -22.95 -6.70
N PHE A 105 5.76 -22.19 -7.48
CA PHE A 105 6.15 -22.60 -8.84
C PHE A 105 7.21 -23.71 -8.84
N GLU A 106 8.18 -23.68 -7.92
CA GLU A 106 9.15 -24.77 -7.73
C GLU A 106 8.45 -26.08 -7.34
N ASP A 107 7.53 -26.02 -6.36
CA ASP A 107 6.74 -27.17 -5.93
C ASP A 107 5.87 -27.70 -7.09
N ALA A 108 5.25 -26.79 -7.86
CA ALA A 108 4.44 -27.18 -9.01
C ALA A 108 5.28 -27.86 -10.11
N ALA A 109 6.54 -27.46 -10.30
CA ALA A 109 7.41 -28.04 -11.32
C ALA A 109 7.74 -29.52 -11.05
N LEU A 110 7.66 -29.96 -9.79
CA LEU A 110 7.86 -31.34 -9.37
C LEU A 110 6.63 -32.25 -9.58
N ILE A 111 5.47 -31.66 -9.88
CA ILE A 111 4.19 -32.38 -9.94
C ILE A 111 3.85 -32.73 -11.40
N PRO A 112 3.77 -34.03 -11.78
CA PRO A 112 3.41 -34.42 -13.14
C PRO A 112 1.95 -34.14 -13.51
N ASP A 113 1.03 -34.28 -12.54
CA ASP A 113 -0.40 -34.09 -12.76
C ASP A 113 -0.77 -32.61 -12.90
N ALA A 114 -1.33 -32.25 -14.06
CA ALA A 114 -1.75 -30.88 -14.35
C ALA A 114 -2.93 -30.41 -13.49
N ALA A 115 -3.81 -31.31 -13.04
CA ALA A 115 -4.91 -30.91 -12.16
C ALA A 115 -4.38 -30.46 -10.79
N ARG A 116 -3.49 -31.25 -10.20
CA ARG A 116 -2.81 -30.90 -8.95
C ARG A 116 -1.95 -29.64 -9.05
N ARG A 117 -1.27 -29.41 -10.18
CA ARG A 117 -0.55 -28.13 -10.41
C ARG A 117 -1.50 -26.93 -10.43
N ARG A 118 -2.67 -27.03 -11.05
CA ARG A 118 -3.67 -25.94 -11.05
C ARG A 118 -4.18 -25.62 -9.66
N GLU A 119 -4.41 -26.64 -8.83
CA GLU A 119 -4.78 -26.44 -7.42
C GLU A 119 -3.69 -25.67 -6.69
N LEU A 120 -2.42 -26.09 -6.84
CA LEU A 120 -1.28 -25.46 -6.19
C LEU A 120 -1.03 -24.02 -6.69
N LEU A 121 -1.21 -23.77 -7.99
CA LEU A 121 -1.03 -22.47 -8.64
C LEU A 121 -2.30 -21.60 -8.61
N SER A 122 -3.17 -21.80 -7.61
CA SER A 122 -4.36 -20.98 -7.39
C SER A 122 -4.11 -19.89 -6.34
N PHE A 123 -4.32 -18.64 -6.74
CA PHE A 123 -4.10 -17.45 -5.92
C PHE A 123 -5.41 -16.68 -5.76
N ALA A 124 -5.72 -16.25 -4.54
CA ALA A 124 -6.83 -15.34 -4.28
C ALA A 124 -6.32 -14.07 -3.59
N ILE A 125 -6.75 -12.91 -4.10
CA ILE A 125 -6.42 -11.60 -3.55
C ILE A 125 -7.73 -10.99 -3.05
N VAL A 126 -7.81 -10.71 -1.75
CA VAL A 126 -8.99 -10.10 -1.13
C VAL A 126 -8.75 -8.60 -0.97
N GLY A 127 -9.57 -7.78 -1.62
CA GLY A 127 -9.46 -6.32 -1.66
C GLY A 127 -9.08 -5.82 -3.06
N ALA A 128 -10.04 -5.25 -3.79
CA ALA A 128 -9.89 -4.59 -5.08
C ALA A 128 -9.60 -3.09 -4.96
N GLY A 129 -9.01 -2.65 -3.84
CA GLY A 129 -8.37 -1.34 -3.75
C GLY A 129 -7.10 -1.25 -4.62
N PRO A 130 -6.38 -0.12 -4.58
CA PRO A 130 -5.20 0.09 -5.43
C PRO A 130 -4.16 -1.02 -5.29
N VAL A 131 -3.84 -1.43 -4.05
CA VAL A 131 -2.86 -2.49 -3.77
C VAL A 131 -3.24 -3.82 -4.43
N GLY A 132 -4.48 -4.30 -4.25
CA GLY A 132 -4.88 -5.59 -4.82
C GLY A 132 -5.01 -5.57 -6.34
N VAL A 133 -5.42 -4.45 -6.93
CA VAL A 133 -5.44 -4.26 -8.39
C VAL A 133 -4.01 -4.27 -8.96
N GLU A 134 -3.10 -3.47 -8.39
CA GLU A 134 -1.71 -3.43 -8.83
C GLU A 134 -1.03 -4.79 -8.66
N LEU A 135 -1.25 -5.47 -7.54
CA LEU A 135 -0.69 -6.78 -7.25
C LEU A 135 -1.20 -7.84 -8.24
N SER A 136 -2.51 -7.89 -8.50
CA SER A 136 -3.11 -8.82 -9.46
C SER A 136 -2.46 -8.66 -10.84
N ALA A 137 -2.32 -7.41 -11.30
CA ALA A 137 -1.73 -7.11 -12.60
C ALA A 137 -0.23 -7.42 -12.65
N SER A 138 0.53 -7.05 -11.62
CA SER A 138 1.96 -7.29 -11.53
C SER A 138 2.30 -8.79 -11.35
N MET A 139 1.47 -9.56 -10.64
CA MET A 139 1.63 -11.01 -10.51
C MET A 139 1.43 -11.70 -11.86
N ARG A 140 0.36 -11.35 -12.59
CA ARG A 140 0.15 -11.90 -13.93
C ARG A 140 1.30 -11.56 -14.87
N ASP A 141 1.77 -10.32 -14.80
CA ASP A 141 2.91 -9.86 -15.58
C ASP A 141 4.20 -10.64 -15.27
N LEU A 142 4.50 -10.88 -13.99
CA LEU A 142 5.61 -11.73 -13.54
C LEU A 142 5.49 -13.15 -14.15
N MET A 143 4.31 -13.77 -14.01
CA MET A 143 4.05 -15.11 -14.53
C MET A 143 4.28 -15.17 -16.05
N ASP A 144 3.62 -14.29 -16.80
CA ASP A 144 3.60 -14.35 -18.26
C ASP A 144 4.95 -14.03 -18.93
N HIS A 145 5.73 -13.13 -18.34
CA HIS A 145 6.96 -12.62 -18.96
C HIS A 145 8.24 -13.18 -18.35
N THR A 146 8.18 -13.68 -17.12
CA THR A 146 9.36 -14.18 -16.41
C THR A 146 9.25 -15.68 -16.19
N LEU A 147 8.24 -16.11 -15.41
CA LEU A 147 8.16 -17.50 -14.96
C LEU A 147 7.88 -18.48 -16.11
N ARG A 148 7.12 -18.06 -17.13
CA ARG A 148 6.92 -18.85 -18.36
C ARG A 148 8.23 -19.27 -19.03
N GLY A 149 9.26 -18.45 -18.93
CA GLY A 149 10.56 -18.72 -19.53
C GLY A 149 11.47 -19.63 -18.71
N ILE A 150 11.14 -19.87 -17.44
CA ILE A 150 11.98 -20.60 -16.47
C ILE A 150 11.36 -21.97 -16.11
N TYR A 151 10.04 -22.10 -16.17
CA TYR A 151 9.32 -23.34 -15.84
C TYR A 151 8.69 -23.98 -17.08
N PRO A 152 9.45 -24.72 -17.91
CA PRO A 152 8.93 -25.31 -19.14
C PRO A 152 7.91 -26.44 -18.90
N SER A 153 7.87 -27.02 -17.70
CA SER A 153 6.93 -28.08 -17.31
C SER A 153 5.52 -27.57 -16.97
N ILE A 154 5.34 -26.25 -16.86
CA ILE A 154 4.09 -25.61 -16.46
C ILE A 154 3.54 -24.79 -17.62
N ASP A 155 2.29 -25.04 -18.05
CA ASP A 155 1.62 -24.12 -18.96
C ASP A 155 1.15 -22.87 -18.18
N VAL A 156 2.06 -21.91 -18.03
CA VAL A 156 1.83 -20.66 -17.28
C VAL A 156 0.65 -19.85 -17.83
N ARG A 157 0.22 -20.08 -19.07
CA ARG A 157 -0.96 -19.37 -19.60
C ARG A 157 -2.27 -19.91 -19.05
N ARG A 158 -2.33 -21.21 -18.73
CA ARG A 158 -3.56 -21.95 -18.41
C ARG A 158 -3.62 -22.48 -16.99
N GLU A 159 -2.48 -22.78 -16.38
CA GLU A 159 -2.46 -23.46 -15.08
C GLU A 159 -2.59 -22.52 -13.88
N PRO A 160 -1.83 -21.41 -13.79
CA PRO A 160 -2.01 -20.45 -12.72
C PRO A 160 -3.33 -19.67 -12.84
N SER A 161 -4.01 -19.48 -11.71
CA SER A 161 -5.23 -18.67 -11.63
C SER A 161 -5.12 -17.60 -10.56
N ILE A 162 -5.63 -16.41 -10.85
CA ILE A 162 -5.70 -15.29 -9.90
C ILE A 162 -7.16 -14.86 -9.81
N THR A 163 -7.72 -14.89 -8.60
CA THR A 163 -9.07 -14.39 -8.31
C THR A 163 -8.98 -13.16 -7.41
N LEU A 164 -9.47 -12.02 -7.87
CA LEU A 164 -9.60 -10.78 -7.11
C LEU A 164 -11.02 -10.70 -6.54
N VAL A 165 -11.15 -10.63 -5.21
CA VAL A 165 -12.44 -10.62 -4.50
C VAL A 165 -12.61 -9.31 -3.76
N ASP A 166 -13.76 -8.64 -3.91
CA ASP A 166 -14.07 -7.41 -3.15
C ASP A 166 -15.58 -7.24 -2.91
N GLY A 167 -15.92 -6.59 -1.80
CA GLY A 167 -17.31 -6.30 -1.42
C GLY A 167 -17.95 -5.13 -2.18
N ALA A 168 -17.14 -4.24 -2.76
CA ALA A 168 -17.60 -3.15 -3.59
C ALA A 168 -18.10 -3.64 -4.96
N ASP A 169 -18.83 -2.78 -5.64
CA ASP A 169 -19.40 -3.05 -6.96
C ASP A 169 -18.46 -2.75 -8.13
N ARG A 170 -17.27 -2.19 -7.84
CA ARG A 170 -16.20 -1.89 -8.80
C ARG A 170 -14.82 -2.00 -8.17
N VAL A 171 -13.80 -2.22 -9.01
CA VAL A 171 -12.39 -2.12 -8.59
C VAL A 171 -12.01 -0.65 -8.37
N VAL A 172 -11.06 -0.41 -7.46
CA VAL A 172 -10.59 0.92 -7.01
C VAL A 172 -11.72 1.93 -6.79
N PRO A 173 -12.73 1.61 -5.96
CA PRO A 173 -14.00 2.35 -5.93
C PRO A 173 -13.87 3.83 -5.50
N ALA A 174 -12.79 4.19 -4.81
CA ALA A 174 -12.46 5.55 -4.39
C ALA A 174 -11.89 6.43 -5.52
N MET A 175 -11.55 5.86 -6.68
CA MET A 175 -11.01 6.56 -7.85
C MET A 175 -12.12 6.89 -8.87
N ASP A 176 -11.77 7.69 -9.88
CA ASP A 176 -12.66 8.01 -11.01
C ASP A 176 -13.22 6.75 -11.69
N GLU A 177 -14.49 6.78 -12.10
CA GLU A 177 -15.19 5.62 -12.65
C GLU A 177 -14.57 5.12 -13.96
N ARG A 178 -14.05 6.05 -14.78
CA ARG A 178 -13.37 5.71 -16.04
C ARG A 178 -12.07 4.97 -15.75
N LEU A 179 -11.32 5.42 -14.74
CA LEU A 179 -10.11 4.76 -14.26
C LEU A 179 -10.43 3.35 -13.76
N SER A 180 -11.49 3.21 -12.96
CA SER A 180 -12.00 1.91 -12.48
C SER A 180 -12.33 0.96 -13.65
N ALA A 181 -13.04 1.45 -14.67
CA ALA A 181 -13.39 0.67 -15.85
C ALA A 181 -12.18 0.29 -16.71
N ILE A 182 -11.14 1.13 -16.77
CA ILE A 182 -9.87 0.81 -17.43
C ILE A 182 -9.16 -0.31 -16.67
N ALA A 183 -9.05 -0.19 -15.34
CA ALA A 183 -8.40 -1.18 -14.48
C ALA A 183 -9.09 -2.56 -14.59
N GLN A 184 -10.41 -2.59 -14.48
CA GLN A 184 -11.19 -3.82 -14.59
C GLN A 184 -11.00 -4.51 -15.93
N ARG A 185 -11.13 -3.77 -17.05
CA ARG A 185 -10.92 -4.33 -18.40
C ARG A 185 -9.51 -4.88 -18.56
N ARG A 186 -8.51 -4.20 -18.01
CA ARG A 186 -7.12 -4.65 -18.10
C ARG A 186 -6.88 -5.93 -17.31
N LEU A 187 -7.40 -6.03 -16.08
CA LEU A 187 -7.33 -7.25 -15.29
C LEU A 187 -8.01 -8.44 -15.98
N GLN A 188 -9.17 -8.21 -16.60
CA GLN A 188 -9.87 -9.23 -17.39
C GLN A 188 -9.06 -9.69 -18.61
N GLN A 189 -8.42 -8.77 -19.34
CA GLN A 189 -7.51 -9.11 -20.45
C GLN A 189 -6.29 -9.92 -19.99
N LEU A 190 -5.85 -9.70 -18.75
CA LEU A 190 -4.80 -10.46 -18.08
C LEU A 190 -5.28 -11.83 -17.56
N GLY A 191 -6.56 -12.16 -17.74
CA GLY A 191 -7.14 -13.43 -17.28
C GLY A 191 -7.36 -13.51 -15.77
N VAL A 192 -7.38 -12.36 -15.07
CA VAL A 192 -7.73 -12.30 -13.64
C VAL A 192 -9.24 -12.44 -13.51
N ARG A 193 -9.69 -13.40 -12.70
CA ARG A 193 -11.10 -13.55 -12.34
C ARG A 193 -11.45 -12.48 -11.31
N ILE A 194 -12.48 -11.68 -11.57
CA ILE A 194 -12.90 -10.61 -10.66
C ILE A 194 -14.27 -10.95 -10.07
N MET A 195 -14.35 -11.01 -8.74
CA MET A 195 -15.56 -11.27 -7.97
C MET A 195 -15.87 -10.05 -7.10
N LEU A 196 -16.71 -9.17 -7.66
CA LEU A 196 -17.21 -7.97 -6.97
C LEU A 196 -18.48 -8.30 -6.18
N ARG A 197 -18.92 -7.38 -5.32
CA ARG A 197 -20.09 -7.58 -4.43
C ARG A 197 -19.99 -8.86 -3.61
N THR A 198 -18.76 -9.28 -3.31
CA THR A 198 -18.45 -10.55 -2.69
C THR A 198 -17.64 -10.27 -1.42
N LEU A 199 -18.28 -10.44 -0.27
CA LEU A 199 -17.62 -10.29 1.04
C LEU A 199 -17.09 -11.64 1.51
N VAL A 200 -15.83 -11.68 1.93
CA VAL A 200 -15.22 -12.84 2.59
C VAL A 200 -15.70 -12.91 4.04
N SER A 201 -16.00 -14.11 4.53
CA SER A 201 -16.47 -14.40 5.89
C SER A 201 -15.48 -15.25 6.69
N GLU A 202 -14.60 -16.00 6.03
CA GLU A 202 -13.59 -16.87 6.64
C GLU A 202 -12.45 -17.13 5.65
N VAL A 203 -11.22 -17.23 6.15
CA VAL A 203 -10.06 -17.70 5.39
C VAL A 203 -9.57 -19.01 6.00
N GLY A 204 -9.43 -20.05 5.18
CA GLY A 204 -8.81 -21.32 5.59
C GLY A 204 -7.42 -21.49 4.97
N ASP A 205 -6.73 -22.58 5.30
CA ASP A 205 -5.36 -22.87 4.80
C ASP A 205 -5.23 -22.79 3.27
N ARG A 206 -6.26 -23.26 2.54
CA ARG A 206 -6.28 -23.27 1.06
C ARG A 206 -7.63 -22.87 0.48
N SER A 207 -8.37 -22.03 1.20
CA SER A 207 -9.73 -21.68 0.80
C SER A 207 -10.21 -20.34 1.35
N LEU A 208 -11.22 -19.78 0.69
CA LEU A 208 -11.98 -18.62 1.15
C LEU A 208 -13.46 -18.98 1.22
N ARG A 209 -14.13 -18.61 2.31
CA ARG A 209 -15.58 -18.63 2.39
C ARG A 209 -16.11 -17.22 2.22
N THR A 210 -17.15 -17.06 1.43
CA THR A 210 -17.86 -15.79 1.26
C THR A 210 -19.10 -15.74 2.17
N LYS A 211 -19.64 -14.53 2.40
CA LYS A 211 -20.85 -14.34 3.22
C LYS A 211 -22.10 -15.01 2.66
N ASP A 212 -22.16 -15.25 1.34
CA ASP A 212 -23.25 -15.99 0.70
C ASP A 212 -23.10 -17.53 0.79
N GLY A 213 -22.04 -18.01 1.46
CA GLY A 213 -21.77 -19.43 1.68
C GLY A 213 -20.90 -20.09 0.61
N THR A 214 -20.54 -19.38 -0.47
CA THR A 214 -19.66 -19.91 -1.52
C THR A 214 -18.27 -20.23 -0.96
N MET A 215 -17.72 -21.38 -1.33
CA MET A 215 -16.36 -21.78 -1.03
C MET A 215 -15.48 -21.63 -2.28
N LEU A 216 -14.38 -20.90 -2.17
CA LEU A 216 -13.38 -20.72 -3.23
C LEU A 216 -12.10 -21.44 -2.81
N SER A 217 -11.60 -22.34 -3.65
CA SER A 217 -10.29 -22.96 -3.45
C SER A 217 -9.19 -21.99 -3.90
N ALA A 218 -8.20 -21.77 -3.05
CA ALA A 218 -7.03 -20.95 -3.33
C ALA A 218 -5.85 -21.40 -2.46
N ASN A 219 -4.81 -21.96 -3.06
CA ASN A 219 -3.61 -22.41 -2.35
C ASN A 219 -2.87 -21.27 -1.64
N THR A 220 -2.96 -20.06 -2.18
CA THR A 220 -2.40 -18.86 -1.56
C THR A 220 -3.44 -17.76 -1.51
N VAL A 221 -3.73 -17.30 -0.30
CA VAL A 221 -4.59 -16.14 -0.04
C VAL A 221 -3.71 -14.93 0.30
N ILE A 222 -3.98 -13.80 -0.35
CA ILE A 222 -3.33 -12.52 -0.09
C ILE A 222 -4.40 -11.51 0.32
N TRP A 223 -4.28 -11.00 1.54
CA TRP A 223 -5.16 -10.00 2.12
C TRP A 223 -4.65 -8.58 1.84
N ALA A 224 -5.37 -7.88 0.97
CA ALA A 224 -5.23 -6.45 0.68
C ALA A 224 -6.50 -5.68 1.09
N GLY A 225 -7.31 -6.26 1.98
CA GLY A 225 -8.60 -5.74 2.41
C GLY A 225 -8.45 -4.60 3.41
N GLY A 226 -8.34 -3.37 2.93
CA GLY A 226 -8.44 -2.16 3.75
C GLY A 226 -7.37 -1.97 4.82
N VAL A 227 -7.43 -0.81 5.47
CA VAL A 227 -6.55 -0.42 6.57
C VAL A 227 -7.40 0.09 7.74
N LYS A 228 -6.84 0.02 8.94
CA LYS A 228 -7.42 0.59 10.15
C LYS A 228 -6.38 1.44 10.87
N THR A 229 -6.86 2.33 11.73
CA THR A 229 -6.00 3.19 12.54
C THR A 229 -5.01 2.37 13.37
N ASN A 230 -3.79 2.88 13.51
CA ASN A 230 -2.78 2.23 14.34
C ASN A 230 -3.27 2.17 15.80
N PRO A 231 -3.17 1.01 16.50
CA PRO A 231 -3.62 0.86 17.88
C PRO A 231 -3.06 1.90 18.85
N VAL A 232 -1.81 2.36 18.65
CA VAL A 232 -1.23 3.41 19.52
C VAL A 232 -2.01 4.72 19.45
N VAL A 233 -2.60 5.03 18.29
CA VAL A 233 -3.40 6.26 18.07
C VAL A 233 -4.78 6.09 18.69
N ALA A 234 -5.40 4.93 18.49
CA ALA A 234 -6.72 4.63 19.05
C ALA A 234 -6.74 4.62 20.60
N ALA A 235 -5.57 4.46 21.23
CA ALA A 235 -5.41 4.47 22.69
C ALA A 235 -5.06 5.86 23.28
N VAL A 236 -4.81 6.89 22.45
CA VAL A 236 -4.51 8.26 22.91
C VAL A 236 -5.78 8.86 23.51
N ASP A 237 -5.75 9.37 24.75
CA ASP A 237 -6.93 9.96 25.40
C ASP A 237 -7.26 11.37 24.86
N LEU A 238 -7.74 11.44 23.61
CA LEU A 238 -8.15 12.63 22.90
C LEU A 238 -9.34 12.30 21.97
N PRO A 239 -10.07 13.30 21.43
CA PRO A 239 -11.24 13.04 20.59
C PRO A 239 -10.93 12.18 19.35
N HIS A 240 -11.64 11.06 19.19
CA HIS A 240 -11.54 10.18 18.03
C HIS A 240 -12.81 10.11 17.21
N ALA A 241 -12.62 9.81 15.93
CA ALA A 241 -13.66 9.32 15.05
C ALA A 241 -14.01 7.86 15.34
N LYS A 242 -15.13 7.39 14.78
CA LYS A 242 -15.59 5.99 14.94
C LYS A 242 -14.58 4.94 14.42
N ASP A 243 -13.71 5.32 13.49
CA ASP A 243 -12.66 4.46 12.93
C ASP A 243 -11.34 4.52 13.71
N GLY A 244 -11.32 5.22 14.87
CA GLY A 244 -10.19 5.33 15.78
C GLY A 244 -9.18 6.42 15.43
N ARG A 245 -9.36 7.16 14.32
CA ARG A 245 -8.48 8.29 13.97
C ARG A 245 -8.72 9.48 14.90
N LEU A 246 -7.67 10.23 15.19
CA LEU A 246 -7.76 11.47 15.96
C LEU A 246 -8.48 12.56 15.16
N ILE A 247 -9.47 13.21 15.74
CA ILE A 247 -10.16 14.34 15.10
C ILE A 247 -9.26 15.56 15.18
N VAL A 248 -8.96 16.15 14.02
CA VAL A 248 -8.09 17.34 13.92
C VAL A 248 -8.85 18.55 13.39
N ASP A 249 -8.42 19.74 13.81
CA ASP A 249 -8.87 20.98 13.20
C ASP A 249 -8.16 21.26 11.85
N THR A 250 -8.52 22.37 11.20
CA THR A 250 -7.93 22.78 9.91
C THR A 250 -6.43 23.10 9.99
N SER A 251 -5.86 23.19 11.20
CA SER A 251 -4.44 23.41 11.46
C SER A 251 -3.72 22.14 11.95
N PHE A 252 -4.36 20.97 11.88
CA PHE A 252 -3.90 19.65 12.33
C PHE A 252 -3.86 19.44 13.85
N ARG A 253 -4.39 20.38 14.64
CA ARG A 253 -4.39 20.26 16.11
C ARG A 253 -5.44 19.28 16.58
N VAL A 254 -5.10 18.48 17.57
CA VAL A 254 -6.01 17.49 18.16
C VAL A 254 -6.64 18.07 19.42
N GLY A 255 -7.98 18.02 19.51
CA GLY A 255 -8.70 18.52 20.69
C GLY A 255 -8.49 20.01 20.99
N GLY A 256 -8.10 20.81 19.98
CA GLY A 256 -7.80 22.24 20.14
C GLY A 256 -6.47 22.55 20.85
N ARG A 257 -5.63 21.54 21.09
CA ARG A 257 -4.36 21.68 21.80
C ARG A 257 -3.24 22.18 20.89
N ASP A 258 -2.39 23.04 21.44
CA ASP A 258 -1.22 23.58 20.74
C ASP A 258 0.03 22.69 20.85
N ASP A 259 0.01 21.70 21.75
CA ASP A 259 1.08 20.73 21.97
C ASP A 259 0.90 19.39 21.23
N VAL A 260 -0.25 19.15 20.58
CA VAL A 260 -0.56 17.89 19.90
C VAL A 260 -1.11 18.09 18.49
N LEU A 261 -0.38 17.60 17.49
CA LEU A 261 -0.83 17.56 16.10
C LEU A 261 -0.90 16.10 15.61
N ALA A 262 -1.79 15.82 14.66
CA ALA A 262 -1.86 14.53 13.98
C ALA A 262 -2.08 14.72 12.47
N LEU A 263 -1.52 13.83 11.64
CA LEU A 263 -1.69 13.87 10.19
C LEU A 263 -1.63 12.48 9.55
N GLY A 264 -1.94 12.42 8.25
CA GLY A 264 -2.02 11.20 7.48
C GLY A 264 -3.08 10.25 8.04
N ASP A 265 -2.82 8.95 7.92
CA ASP A 265 -3.77 7.92 8.31
C ASP A 265 -4.11 7.88 9.82
N ALA A 266 -3.37 8.60 10.67
CA ALA A 266 -3.67 8.74 12.09
C ALA A 266 -4.75 9.78 12.39
N ALA A 267 -5.06 10.66 11.44
CA ALA A 267 -5.96 11.80 11.63
C ALA A 267 -7.21 11.72 10.74
N LEU A 268 -8.34 12.13 11.31
CA LEU A 268 -9.56 12.46 10.59
C LEU A 268 -9.52 13.97 10.29
N PHE A 269 -8.94 14.33 9.15
CA PHE A 269 -9.03 15.69 8.62
C PHE A 269 -10.27 15.80 7.74
N GLU A 270 -11.19 16.71 8.08
CA GLU A 270 -12.39 16.98 7.30
C GLU A 270 -12.24 18.25 6.46
N GLN A 271 -12.66 18.16 5.20
CA GLN A 271 -12.79 19.30 4.31
C GLN A 271 -14.13 19.22 3.58
N ASP A 272 -14.88 20.32 3.54
CA ASP A 272 -16.18 20.40 2.86
C ASP A 272 -17.18 19.31 3.33
N GLY A 273 -17.15 18.99 4.64
CA GLY A 273 -18.00 17.97 5.26
C GLY A 273 -17.61 16.53 4.93
N LYS A 274 -16.41 16.30 4.38
CA LYS A 274 -15.90 14.97 4.02
C LYS A 274 -14.52 14.74 4.62
N ALA A 275 -14.35 13.59 5.26
CA ALA A 275 -13.04 13.13 5.70
C ALA A 275 -12.13 12.82 4.51
N LEU A 276 -10.87 13.25 4.59
CA LEU A 276 -9.86 12.86 3.62
C LEU A 276 -9.57 11.35 3.72
N PRO A 277 -9.30 10.69 2.58
CA PRO A 277 -9.02 9.26 2.55
C PRO A 277 -7.61 8.95 3.10
N MET A 278 -7.44 7.75 3.63
CA MET A 278 -6.16 7.21 4.13
C MET A 278 -5.22 6.88 2.97
N LEU A 279 -4.62 7.91 2.38
CA LEU A 279 -3.74 7.82 1.21
C LEU A 279 -2.40 8.48 1.46
N ALA A 280 -1.37 7.84 0.92
CA ALA A 280 -0.01 8.37 0.86
C ALA A 280 0.08 9.80 0.30
N GLN A 281 -0.72 10.12 -0.73
CA GLN A 281 -0.79 11.47 -1.32
C GLN A 281 -1.31 12.52 -0.33
N VAL A 282 -2.32 12.17 0.48
CA VAL A 282 -2.89 13.07 1.50
C VAL A 282 -1.79 13.40 2.52
N ALA A 283 -1.18 12.39 3.14
CA ALA A 283 -0.13 12.57 4.14
C ALA A 283 1.07 13.40 3.61
N VAL A 284 1.48 13.20 2.35
CA VAL A 284 2.59 13.96 1.75
C VAL A 284 2.21 15.43 1.51
N LEU A 285 0.97 15.70 1.15
CA LEU A 285 0.50 17.06 0.90
C LEU A 285 0.18 17.81 2.21
N GLU A 286 -0.15 17.10 3.29
CA GLU A 286 -0.35 17.66 4.62
C GLU A 286 0.98 18.03 5.29
N ALA A 287 2.01 17.20 5.13
CA ALA A 287 3.26 17.32 5.89
C ALA A 287 3.93 18.73 5.86
N PRO A 288 4.04 19.44 4.72
CA PRO A 288 4.61 20.79 4.70
C PRO A 288 3.78 21.81 5.50
N ALA A 289 2.45 21.71 5.43
CA ALA A 289 1.55 22.61 6.14
C ALA A 289 1.58 22.32 7.65
N ALA A 290 1.56 21.03 8.04
CA ALA A 290 1.72 20.62 9.44
C ALA A 290 3.06 21.11 10.01
N ALA A 291 4.17 20.95 9.27
CA ALA A 291 5.48 21.43 9.68
C ALA A 291 5.52 22.96 9.88
N ALA A 292 4.88 23.73 8.99
CA ALA A 292 4.78 25.18 9.13
C ALA A 292 3.97 25.57 10.39
N ASN A 293 2.88 24.84 10.68
CA ASN A 293 2.09 25.08 11.90
C ASN A 293 2.83 24.69 13.18
N VAL A 294 3.63 23.61 13.18
CA VAL A 294 4.52 23.30 14.33
C VAL A 294 5.46 24.46 14.63
N VAL A 295 6.11 25.03 13.60
CA VAL A 295 7.01 26.18 13.78
C VAL A 295 6.27 27.40 14.36
N ARG A 296 5.04 27.64 13.92
CA ARG A 296 4.20 28.74 14.42
C ARG A 296 3.84 28.53 15.90
N LEU A 297 3.40 27.33 16.25
CA LEU A 297 3.04 26.96 17.63
C LEU A 297 4.23 27.11 18.59
N VAL A 298 5.41 26.62 18.19
CA VAL A 298 6.66 26.77 18.96
C VAL A 298 7.04 28.24 19.17
N ARG A 299 6.68 29.13 18.24
CA ARG A 299 6.94 30.58 18.32
C ARG A 299 5.81 31.37 18.98
N GLY A 300 4.71 30.73 19.37
CA GLY A 300 3.50 31.42 19.84
C GLY A 300 2.80 32.25 18.76
N GLU A 301 3.01 31.92 17.47
CA GLU A 301 2.34 32.55 16.35
C GLU A 301 1.01 31.84 16.02
N PRO A 302 0.00 32.56 15.49
CA PRO A 302 -1.24 31.93 15.01
C PRO A 302 -0.98 30.90 13.90
N THR A 303 -1.66 29.75 13.98
CA THR A 303 -1.61 28.71 12.94
C THR A 303 -2.36 29.13 11.67
N GLN A 304 -2.08 28.44 10.57
CA GLN A 304 -2.76 28.65 9.29
C GLN A 304 -3.61 27.43 8.89
N PRO A 305 -4.82 27.66 8.37
CA PRO A 305 -5.67 26.57 7.89
C PRO A 305 -5.07 25.91 6.64
N TYR A 306 -5.15 24.59 6.60
CA TYR A 306 -4.78 23.77 5.47
C TYR A 306 -5.98 23.55 4.54
N VAL A 307 -5.70 23.53 3.23
CA VAL A 307 -6.68 23.17 2.20
C VAL A 307 -6.07 22.09 1.31
N TYR A 308 -6.67 20.91 1.35
CA TYR A 308 -6.29 19.79 0.50
C TYR A 308 -6.65 20.07 -0.96
N LYS A 309 -5.63 19.94 -1.81
CA LYS A 309 -5.77 20.07 -3.27
C LYS A 309 -5.41 18.74 -3.93
N ARG A 310 -6.42 17.91 -4.16
CA ARG A 310 -6.29 16.65 -4.91
C ARG A 310 -5.62 16.90 -6.26
N LYS A 311 -4.57 16.13 -6.57
CA LYS A 311 -3.85 16.21 -7.85
C LYS A 311 -4.37 15.22 -8.89
N GLY A 312 -4.98 14.13 -8.43
CA GLY A 312 -5.48 13.02 -9.23
C GLY A 312 -5.04 11.68 -8.65
N ASP A 313 -5.39 10.61 -9.34
CA ASP A 313 -5.10 9.23 -8.95
C ASP A 313 -4.33 8.46 -10.02
N LEU A 314 -3.50 7.51 -9.59
CA LEU A 314 -2.68 6.68 -10.46
C LEU A 314 -2.77 5.23 -9.97
N VAL A 315 -2.91 4.28 -10.91
CA VAL A 315 -2.86 2.84 -10.62
C VAL A 315 -2.04 2.11 -11.69
N ALA A 316 -1.04 1.33 -11.27
CA ALA A 316 -0.27 0.48 -12.17
C ALA A 316 -1.08 -0.76 -12.59
N LEU A 317 -1.01 -1.13 -13.87
CA LEU A 317 -1.75 -2.26 -14.44
C LEU A 317 -0.79 -3.22 -15.19
N GLY A 318 0.30 -3.59 -14.50
CA GLY A 318 1.39 -4.43 -15.00
C GLY A 318 2.58 -3.65 -15.53
N ARG A 319 3.46 -4.30 -16.32
CA ARG A 319 4.75 -3.71 -16.74
C ARG A 319 4.65 -2.58 -17.76
N THR A 320 3.57 -2.49 -18.53
CA THR A 320 3.47 -1.56 -19.67
C THR A 320 2.15 -0.81 -19.73
N SER A 321 1.36 -0.84 -18.65
CA SER A 321 0.06 -0.18 -18.61
C SER A 321 -0.19 0.39 -17.23
N ALA A 322 -0.85 1.54 -17.19
CA ALA A 322 -1.38 2.15 -15.99
C ALA A 322 -2.67 2.89 -16.37
N ALA A 323 -3.40 3.35 -15.36
CA ALA A 323 -4.45 4.35 -15.54
C ALA A 323 -4.12 5.55 -14.66
N ALA A 324 -4.27 6.74 -15.24
CA ALA A 324 -3.90 7.99 -14.62
C ALA A 324 -5.03 8.99 -14.81
N GLU A 325 -5.54 9.52 -13.72
CA GLU A 325 -6.51 10.60 -13.71
C GLU A 325 -5.85 11.87 -13.18
N PHE A 326 -6.11 12.98 -13.86
CA PHE A 326 -5.61 14.30 -13.49
C PHE A 326 -6.81 15.14 -13.07
N ALA A 327 -6.80 15.60 -11.82
CA ALA A 327 -7.94 16.32 -11.26
C ALA A 327 -7.96 17.80 -11.65
N ARG A 328 -6.79 18.39 -11.93
CA ARG A 328 -6.62 19.84 -12.20
C ARG A 328 -5.42 20.11 -13.11
N PRO A 329 -5.45 21.21 -13.90
CA PRO A 329 -6.56 22.16 -14.07
C PRO A 329 -7.66 21.67 -15.02
N ILE A 330 -7.36 20.67 -15.86
CA ILE A 330 -8.32 20.03 -16.76
C ILE A 330 -8.52 18.59 -16.26
N HIS A 331 -9.77 18.17 -16.10
CA HIS A 331 -10.10 16.79 -15.70
C HIS A 331 -9.98 15.86 -16.90
N PHE A 332 -9.00 14.96 -16.90
CA PHE A 332 -8.87 13.94 -17.93
C PHE A 332 -8.25 12.65 -17.40
N VAL A 333 -8.52 11.55 -18.11
CA VAL A 333 -8.04 10.22 -17.77
C VAL A 333 -7.22 9.67 -18.94
N LEU A 334 -5.98 9.26 -18.66
CA LEU A 334 -5.11 8.54 -19.58
C LEU A 334 -5.05 7.06 -19.20
N SER A 335 -4.78 6.22 -20.20
CA SER A 335 -4.57 4.79 -19.99
C SER A 335 -3.44 4.26 -20.87
N GLY A 336 -2.94 3.07 -20.55
CA GLY A 336 -1.92 2.39 -21.35
C GLY A 336 -0.53 2.97 -21.15
N LEU A 337 0.27 2.96 -22.20
CA LEU A 337 1.68 3.39 -22.17
C LEU A 337 1.86 4.87 -21.75
N PRO A 338 1.08 5.85 -22.24
CA PRO A 338 1.22 7.24 -21.78
C PRO A 338 0.97 7.40 -20.27
N ALA A 339 -0.09 6.78 -19.75
CA ALA A 339 -0.38 6.79 -18.31
C ALA A 339 0.70 6.07 -17.51
N TRP A 340 1.27 4.99 -18.05
CA TRP A 340 2.37 4.26 -17.43
C TRP A 340 3.64 5.10 -17.32
N THR A 341 3.97 5.91 -18.34
CA THR A 341 5.09 6.87 -18.29
C THR A 341 4.88 7.94 -17.22
N VAL A 342 3.64 8.45 -17.09
CA VAL A 342 3.27 9.38 -16.01
C VAL A 342 3.46 8.72 -14.65
N TRP A 343 2.94 7.50 -14.46
CA TRP A 343 3.06 6.75 -13.21
C TRP A 343 4.53 6.57 -12.82
N ARG A 344 5.38 6.13 -13.76
CA ARG A 344 6.82 5.93 -13.54
C ARG A 344 7.54 7.22 -13.18
N THR A 345 7.25 8.30 -13.90
CA THR A 345 7.86 9.61 -13.62
C THR A 345 7.45 10.11 -12.23
N ASN A 346 6.16 10.03 -11.88
CA ASN A 346 5.68 10.42 -10.56
C ASN A 346 6.32 9.58 -9.45
N TYR A 347 6.42 8.26 -9.64
CA TYR A 347 7.05 7.37 -8.68
C TYR A 347 8.54 7.73 -8.45
N LEU A 348 9.30 8.00 -9.52
CA LEU A 348 10.69 8.46 -9.41
C LEU A 348 10.83 9.80 -8.67
N MET A 349 9.90 10.73 -8.91
CA MET A 349 9.91 12.03 -8.23
C MET A 349 9.66 11.90 -6.72
N GLN A 350 8.83 10.93 -6.31
CA GLN A 350 8.51 10.69 -4.90
C GLN A 350 9.63 9.99 -4.12
N LEU A 351 10.53 9.28 -4.81
CA LEU A 351 11.66 8.63 -4.16
C LEU A 351 12.68 9.64 -3.63
N VAL A 352 13.10 9.38 -2.40
CA VAL A 352 14.08 10.21 -1.67
C VAL A 352 15.50 9.77 -2.04
N GLY A 353 16.31 10.73 -2.47
CA GLY A 353 17.72 10.53 -2.83
C GLY A 353 17.97 10.34 -4.33
N GLY A 354 18.88 11.13 -4.90
CA GLY A 354 19.19 11.08 -6.35
C GLY A 354 19.82 9.76 -6.83
N ARG A 355 20.56 9.06 -5.96
CA ARG A 355 21.18 7.76 -6.29
C ARG A 355 20.13 6.67 -6.50
N ASN A 356 19.10 6.61 -5.65
CA ASN A 356 17.99 5.65 -5.81
C ASN A 356 17.23 5.89 -7.12
N ARG A 357 17.04 7.16 -7.51
CA ARG A 357 16.41 7.52 -8.80
C ARG A 357 17.22 7.04 -10.00
N GLY A 358 18.54 7.22 -9.97
CA GLY A 358 19.45 6.78 -11.03
C GLY A 358 19.50 5.26 -11.18
N THR A 359 19.65 4.53 -10.06
CA THR A 359 19.65 3.06 -10.07
C THR A 359 18.33 2.52 -10.62
N LEU A 360 17.20 3.07 -10.20
CA LEU A 360 15.89 2.64 -10.69
C LEU A 360 15.66 2.95 -12.17
N LEU A 361 16.12 4.10 -12.66
CA LEU A 361 16.08 4.41 -14.09
C LEU A 361 16.87 3.36 -14.89
N VAL A 362 18.06 2.97 -14.42
CA VAL A 362 18.88 1.94 -15.05
C VAL A 362 18.22 0.56 -14.96
N GLU A 363 17.74 0.14 -13.79
CA GLU A 363 17.01 -1.13 -13.61
C GLU A 363 15.77 -1.19 -14.50
N TRP A 364 15.04 -0.09 -14.63
CA TRP A 364 13.87 0.00 -15.48
C TRP A 364 14.21 -0.08 -16.97
N LEU A 365 15.27 0.60 -17.41
CA LEU A 365 15.77 0.49 -18.78
C LEU A 365 16.23 -0.95 -19.07
N LEU A 366 16.99 -1.56 -18.16
CA LEU A 366 17.41 -2.95 -18.28
C LEU A 366 16.20 -3.90 -18.32
N SER A 367 15.22 -3.75 -17.42
CA SER A 367 14.00 -4.58 -17.40
C SER A 367 13.13 -4.47 -18.66
N TYR A 368 13.34 -3.44 -19.48
CA TYR A 368 12.68 -3.30 -20.77
C TYR A 368 13.33 -4.20 -21.83
N PHE A 369 14.67 -4.29 -21.83
CA PHE A 369 15.47 -5.05 -22.79
C PHE A 369 15.86 -6.47 -22.34
N SER A 370 15.86 -6.74 -21.03
CA SER A 370 16.17 -8.03 -20.41
C SER A 370 14.99 -8.57 -19.62
N ARG A 371 14.86 -9.91 -19.55
CA ARG A 371 13.89 -10.56 -18.66
C ARG A 371 14.23 -10.19 -17.21
N ARG A 372 13.20 -10.06 -16.35
CA ARG A 372 13.43 -9.84 -14.91
C ARG A 372 14.22 -11.03 -14.37
N ILE A 373 15.29 -10.76 -13.65
CA ILE A 373 15.97 -11.77 -12.84
C ILE A 373 15.27 -11.73 -11.49
N VAL A 374 14.47 -12.75 -11.22
CA VAL A 374 13.79 -12.90 -9.93
C VAL A 374 14.49 -14.03 -9.20
N ALA A 375 15.25 -13.68 -8.17
CA ALA A 375 15.89 -14.63 -7.29
C ALA A 375 15.17 -14.62 -5.95
N ASP A 376 14.97 -15.81 -5.39
CA ASP A 376 14.69 -15.91 -3.98
C ASP A 376 15.99 -15.69 -3.21
N ILE A 377 15.98 -14.71 -2.31
CA ILE A 377 17.10 -14.41 -1.42
C ILE A 377 16.45 -14.46 -0.04
N THR A 378 16.20 -15.69 0.40
CA THR A 378 15.74 -15.97 1.75
C THR A 378 16.95 -15.91 2.68
#